data_AF-A0A920LTU0-F1
#
_entry.id   AF-A0A920LTU0-F1
#
_cell.length_a   1.000
_cell.length_b   1.000
_cell.length_c   1.000
_cell.angle_alpha   90.00
_cell.angle_beta   90.00
_cell.angle_gamma   90.00
#
_symmetry.space_group_name_H-M   'P 1'
#
loop_
_entity.id
_entity.type
_entity.pdbx_description
1 polymer ?
#
loop_
_entity_poly.entity_id
_entity_poly.type
_entity_poly.pdbx_seq_one_letter_code
_entity_poly.pdbx_strand_id
1 'polypeptide(L)'
;MALKIRLSRGGSKKRPFYRIVVAEAAAPRDGRYVERVGHYNPMVPKEHENRLSVNGERVKFWMDRGAQPTDRVHKLLSLVDILKAPEIRDQPKKSAIGKKRAEREAEAAEASAVAEEAPAEEAAQEASAVAEEAPAEEAHRKQVQLQRRHRQKKQHRKQVQLQRRHRQKKQASAVAEEAPAEEVAQEGAVAEEAPARSSTGT
;
A
#
# COMPACT_ATOMS: atom_id res chain seq x y z
N MET A 1 7.79 32.65 -31.50
CA MET A 1 9.11 32.52 -30.85
C MET A 1 9.01 33.03 -29.41
N ALA A 2 9.05 32.13 -28.43
CA ALA A 2 9.10 32.50 -27.01
C ALA A 2 9.98 31.49 -26.28
N LEU A 3 10.94 31.99 -25.48
CA LEU A 3 11.77 31.14 -24.62
C LEU A 3 10.96 30.71 -23.41
N LYS A 4 11.04 29.43 -23.07
CA LYS A 4 10.40 28.84 -21.90
C LYS A 4 11.43 28.14 -21.03
N ILE A 5 11.28 28.30 -19.72
CA ILE A 5 12.00 27.49 -18.73
C ILE A 5 11.14 26.27 -18.43
N ARG A 6 11.58 25.11 -18.90
CA ARG A 6 10.82 23.86 -18.88
C ARG A 6 11.63 22.69 -18.34
N LEU A 7 10.91 21.63 -17.95
CA LEU A 7 11.52 20.36 -17.57
C LEU A 7 11.70 19.49 -18.82
N SER A 8 12.93 19.08 -19.09
CA SER A 8 13.22 17.99 -20.02
C SER A 8 13.38 16.70 -19.22
N ARG A 9 12.83 15.60 -19.73
CA ARG A 9 12.93 14.29 -19.10
C ARG A 9 14.22 13.62 -19.56
N GLY A 10 15.04 13.22 -18.59
CA GLY A 10 16.08 12.23 -18.74
C GLY A 10 15.85 11.03 -17.83
N GLY A 11 16.89 10.22 -17.71
CA GLY A 11 16.86 8.99 -16.91
C GLY A 11 16.33 7.79 -17.70
N SER A 12 16.22 6.67 -16.99
CA SER A 12 15.78 5.39 -17.57
C SER A 12 14.30 5.12 -17.30
N LYS A 13 13.79 4.03 -17.86
CA LYS A 13 12.42 3.56 -17.61
C LYS A 13 12.21 3.37 -16.10
N LYS A 14 11.08 3.84 -15.58
CA LYS A 14 10.71 3.84 -14.14
C LYS A 14 11.63 4.65 -13.21
N ARG A 15 12.65 5.36 -13.73
CA ARG A 15 13.53 6.24 -12.94
C ARG A 15 13.63 7.63 -13.62
N PRO A 16 12.60 8.48 -13.48
CA PRO A 16 12.59 9.79 -14.11
C PRO A 16 13.61 10.73 -13.43
N PHE A 17 14.38 11.44 -14.25
CA PHE A 17 15.25 12.53 -13.80
C PHE A 17 14.98 13.75 -14.69
N TYR A 18 14.68 14.91 -14.10
CA TYR A 18 14.34 16.09 -14.89
C TYR A 18 15.50 17.08 -14.92
N ARG A 19 15.76 17.64 -16.10
CA ARG A 19 16.70 18.76 -16.28
C ARG A 19 15.88 20.03 -16.43
N ILE A 20 16.28 21.10 -15.74
CA ILE A 20 15.68 22.42 -15.90
C ILE A 20 16.45 23.11 -17.04
N VAL A 21 15.76 23.31 -18.16
CA VAL A 21 16.37 23.82 -19.39
C VAL A 21 15.61 25.04 -19.91
N VAL A 22 16.37 25.96 -20.50
CA VAL A 22 15.84 27.09 -21.26
C VAL A 22 15.81 26.68 -22.73
N ALA A 23 14.61 26.62 -23.31
CA ALA A 23 14.43 26.22 -24.69
C ALA A 23 13.29 27.01 -25.34
N GLU A 24 13.29 27.06 -26.66
CA GLU A 24 12.16 27.64 -27.39
C GLU A 24 10.91 26.75 -27.26
N ALA A 25 9.73 27.36 -27.22
CA ALA A 25 8.46 26.65 -27.12
C ALA A 25 8.24 25.59 -28.21
N ALA A 26 8.72 25.83 -29.44
CA ALA A 26 8.58 24.92 -30.58
C ALA A 26 9.58 23.75 -30.56
N ALA A 27 10.66 23.83 -29.76
CA ALA A 27 11.67 22.79 -29.72
C ALA A 27 11.11 21.50 -29.07
N PRO A 28 11.50 20.29 -29.53
CA PRO A 28 11.09 19.03 -28.92
C PRO A 28 11.43 18.96 -27.42
N ARG A 29 10.62 18.26 -26.61
CA ARG A 29 10.77 18.22 -25.14
C ARG A 29 12.20 17.88 -24.68
N ASP A 30 12.77 16.84 -25.27
CA ASP A 30 14.08 16.29 -24.93
C ASP A 30 15.13 16.56 -26.04
N GLY A 31 14.86 17.56 -26.89
CA GLY A 31 15.74 17.96 -27.98
C GLY A 31 16.74 19.06 -27.61
N ARG A 32 17.13 19.86 -28.61
CA ARG A 32 18.05 20.98 -28.44
C ARG A 32 17.47 22.03 -27.50
N TYR A 33 18.31 22.49 -26.57
CA TYR A 33 18.04 23.59 -25.66
C TYR A 33 19.14 24.65 -25.78
N VAL A 34 18.90 25.85 -25.25
CA VAL A 34 19.88 26.94 -25.23
C VAL A 34 20.86 26.73 -24.09
N GLU A 35 20.35 26.53 -22.87
CA GLU A 35 21.16 26.36 -21.67
C GLU A 35 20.46 25.44 -20.66
N ARG A 36 21.25 24.68 -19.90
CA ARG A 36 20.79 23.93 -18.74
C ARG A 36 21.07 24.73 -17.47
N VAL A 37 20.02 25.04 -16.72
CA VAL A 37 20.09 25.91 -15.54
C VAL A 37 20.05 25.11 -14.23
N GLY A 38 19.59 23.86 -14.29
CA GLY A 38 19.52 23.01 -13.09
C GLY A 38 19.02 21.60 -13.36
N HIS A 39 18.62 20.92 -12.28
CA HIS A 39 17.97 19.63 -12.32
C HIS A 39 17.00 19.41 -11.16
N TYR A 40 16.07 18.48 -11.36
CA TYR A 40 15.06 18.09 -10.40
C TYR A 40 14.92 16.56 -10.37
N ASN A 41 15.08 15.96 -9.19
CA ASN A 41 14.92 14.53 -8.97
C ASN A 41 13.66 14.25 -8.13
N PRO A 42 12.57 13.73 -8.72
CA PRO A 42 11.34 13.46 -7.99
C PRO A 42 11.40 12.19 -7.12
N MET A 43 12.38 11.31 -7.35
CA MET A 43 12.51 10.03 -6.64
C MET A 43 13.06 10.21 -5.22
N VAL A 44 13.65 11.38 -4.95
CA VAL A 44 14.25 11.70 -3.67
C VAL A 44 13.20 12.41 -2.80
N PRO A 45 13.12 12.06 -1.49
CA PRO A 45 12.28 12.76 -0.52
C PRO A 45 12.48 14.28 -0.51
N LYS A 46 11.46 15.02 -0.03
CA LYS A 46 11.40 16.48 -0.19
C LYS A 46 12.54 17.24 0.47
N GLU A 47 13.08 16.68 1.56
CA GLU A 47 14.04 17.32 2.45
C GLU A 47 15.49 17.16 2.00
N HIS A 48 15.78 16.29 1.03
CA HIS A 48 17.15 16.14 0.56
C HIS A 48 17.57 17.26 -0.39
N GLU A 49 18.76 17.79 -0.15
CA GLU A 49 19.39 18.85 -0.93
C GLU A 49 19.55 18.50 -2.42
N ASN A 50 19.89 17.25 -2.72
CA ASN A 50 20.06 16.77 -4.10
C ASN A 50 18.76 16.68 -4.91
N ARG A 51 17.61 16.98 -4.29
CA ARG A 51 16.31 16.95 -4.97
C ARG A 51 16.19 18.04 -6.02
N LEU A 52 16.68 19.24 -5.72
CA LEU A 52 16.55 20.42 -6.57
C LEU A 52 17.84 21.24 -6.50
N SER A 53 18.57 21.29 -7.62
CA SER A 53 19.73 22.15 -7.76
C SER A 53 19.48 23.11 -8.93
N VAL A 54 19.58 24.41 -8.66
CA VAL A 54 19.28 25.48 -9.62
C VAL A 54 20.32 26.58 -9.49
N ASN A 55 20.86 27.05 -10.62
CA ASN A 55 21.64 28.28 -10.65
C ASN A 55 20.69 29.49 -10.69
N GLY A 56 20.52 30.16 -9.56
CA GLY A 56 19.60 31.30 -9.43
C GLY A 56 19.96 32.52 -10.27
N GLU A 57 21.25 32.80 -10.48
CA GLU A 57 21.72 33.93 -11.27
C GLU A 57 21.33 33.78 -12.74
N ARG A 58 21.52 32.58 -13.28
CA ARG A 58 21.17 32.25 -14.66
C ARG A 58 19.66 32.25 -14.87
N VAL A 59 18.87 31.77 -13.90
CA VAL A 59 17.39 31.87 -13.99
C VAL A 59 16.96 33.33 -14.12
N LYS A 60 17.44 34.20 -13.23
CA LYS A 60 17.10 35.63 -13.22
C LYS A 60 17.44 36.30 -14.56
N PHE A 61 18.66 36.08 -15.05
CA PHE A 61 19.09 36.59 -16.35
C PHE A 61 18.17 36.18 -17.51
N TRP A 62 17.71 34.93 -17.55
CA TRP A 62 16.80 34.48 -18.60
C TRP A 62 15.39 35.02 -18.42
N MET A 63 14.94 35.23 -17.19
CA MET A 63 13.67 35.89 -16.91
C MET A 63 13.67 37.35 -17.35
N ASP A 64 14.78 38.08 -17.13
CA ASP A 64 14.95 39.45 -17.61
C ASP A 64 14.92 39.54 -19.15
N ARG A 65 15.37 38.47 -19.82
CA ARG A 65 15.25 38.31 -21.28
C ARG A 65 13.87 37.86 -21.76
N GLY A 66 12.89 37.77 -20.87
CA GLY A 66 11.51 37.40 -21.19
C GLY A 66 11.26 35.89 -21.26
N ALA A 67 12.14 35.04 -20.71
CA ALA A 67 11.86 33.62 -20.61
C ALA A 67 10.74 33.34 -19.60
N GLN A 68 9.71 32.61 -20.04
CA GLN A 68 8.55 32.30 -19.19
C GLN A 68 8.70 30.92 -18.54
N PRO A 69 8.68 30.81 -17.20
CA PRO A 69 8.70 29.51 -16.53
C PRO A 69 7.35 28.79 -16.66
N THR A 70 7.39 27.46 -16.76
CA THR A 70 6.17 26.62 -16.69
C THR A 70 5.67 26.46 -15.26
N ASP A 71 4.37 26.18 -15.04
CA ASP A 71 3.75 26.10 -13.70
C ASP A 71 4.52 25.23 -12.71
N ARG A 72 5.03 24.08 -13.17
CA ARG A 72 5.81 23.18 -12.31
C ARG A 72 7.17 23.77 -11.96
N VAL A 73 7.84 24.40 -12.93
CA VAL A 73 9.13 25.08 -12.69
C VAL A 73 8.92 26.28 -11.77
N HIS A 74 7.85 27.04 -11.95
CA HIS A 74 7.50 28.15 -11.06
C HIS A 74 7.36 27.68 -9.61
N LYS A 75 6.62 26.59 -9.36
CA LYS A 75 6.53 25.97 -8.04
C LYS A 75 7.88 25.52 -7.48
N LEU A 76 8.77 24.99 -8.32
CA LEU A 76 10.12 24.57 -7.88
C LEU A 76 10.98 25.78 -7.51
N LEU A 77 10.92 26.86 -8.30
CA LEU A 77 11.66 28.10 -8.02
C LEU A 77 11.15 28.80 -6.77
N SER A 78 9.86 28.66 -6.44
CA SER A 78 9.30 29.15 -5.18
C SER A 78 9.75 28.37 -3.95
N LEU A 79 10.22 27.12 -4.10
CA LEU A 79 10.80 26.37 -2.98
C LEU A 79 12.22 26.84 -2.63
N VAL A 80 12.87 27.55 -3.54
CA VAL A 80 14.24 28.09 -3.39
C VAL A 80 14.19 29.61 -3.23
N ASP A 81 13.01 30.17 -2.96
CA ASP A 81 12.76 31.61 -2.76
C ASP A 81 13.26 32.53 -3.89
N ILE A 82 13.45 32.00 -5.11
CA ILE A 82 13.83 32.80 -6.28
C ILE A 82 12.62 33.56 -6.81
N LEU A 83 11.44 32.94 -6.76
CA LEU A 83 10.18 33.50 -7.23
C LEU A 83 9.10 33.37 -6.16
N LYS A 84 8.18 34.34 -6.13
CA LYS A 84 6.97 34.27 -5.32
C LYS A 84 6.20 32.98 -5.64
N ALA A 85 5.60 32.37 -4.62
CA ALA A 85 4.70 31.23 -4.81
C ALA A 85 3.60 31.60 -5.84
N PRO A 86 3.32 30.74 -6.84
CA PRO A 86 2.26 31.02 -7.81
C PRO A 86 0.92 31.12 -7.09
N GLU A 87 0.09 32.06 -7.53
CA GLU A 87 -1.30 32.15 -7.09
C GLU A 87 -2.06 30.91 -7.59
N ILE A 88 -2.32 29.97 -6.68
CA ILE A 88 -3.10 28.78 -6.98
C ILE A 88 -4.57 29.20 -6.95
N ARG A 89 -5.24 29.11 -8.09
CA ARG A 89 -6.68 29.38 -8.18
C ARG A 89 -7.44 28.37 -7.30
N ASP A 90 -8.28 28.87 -6.40
CA ASP A 90 -9.13 28.03 -5.55
C ASP A 90 -10.11 27.23 -6.42
N GLN A 91 -10.00 25.90 -6.34
CA GLN A 91 -10.92 25.02 -7.04
C GLN A 91 -12.15 24.78 -6.16
N PRO A 92 -13.37 24.99 -6.69
CA PRO A 92 -14.57 24.72 -5.93
C PRO A 92 -14.66 23.23 -5.61
N LYS A 93 -14.61 22.89 -4.33
CA LYS A 93 -14.74 21.50 -3.83
C LYS A 93 -16.20 21.06 -3.97
N LYS A 94 -16.63 20.70 -5.18
CA LYS A 94 -17.98 20.16 -5.44
C LYS A 94 -18.28 18.88 -4.65
N SER A 95 -17.26 18.20 -4.16
CA SER A 95 -17.36 17.01 -3.31
C SER A 95 -17.23 17.29 -1.80
N ALA A 96 -17.09 18.55 -1.39
CA ALA A 96 -17.13 18.87 0.04
C ALA A 96 -18.51 18.49 0.58
N ILE A 97 -18.51 17.71 1.66
CA ILE A 97 -19.70 17.34 2.42
C ILE A 97 -20.47 18.64 2.69
N GLY A 98 -21.71 18.75 2.18
CA GLY A 98 -22.50 19.97 2.27
C GLY A 98 -22.61 20.43 3.73
N LYS A 99 -22.63 21.75 3.95
CA LYS A 99 -22.59 22.40 5.29
C LYS A 99 -23.46 21.68 6.33
N LYS A 100 -24.69 21.31 5.94
CA LYS A 100 -25.66 20.59 6.77
C LYS A 100 -25.21 19.23 7.33
N ARG A 101 -24.37 18.50 6.60
CA ARG A 101 -23.84 17.20 7.06
C ARG A 101 -22.58 17.35 7.91
N ALA A 102 -21.78 18.38 7.64
CA ALA A 102 -20.64 18.74 8.49
C ALA A 102 -21.13 19.27 9.86
N GLU A 103 -22.19 20.07 9.89
CA GLU A 103 -22.83 20.54 11.13
C GLU A 103 -23.42 19.36 11.93
N ARG A 104 -24.06 18.40 11.28
CA ARG A 104 -24.60 17.20 11.95
C ARG A 104 -23.52 16.26 12.49
N GLU A 105 -22.38 16.15 11.82
CA GLU A 105 -21.23 15.36 12.29
C GLU A 105 -20.46 16.09 13.40
N ALA A 106 -20.42 17.44 13.39
CA ALA A 106 -19.87 18.25 14.47
C ALA A 106 -20.77 18.22 15.71
N GLU A 107 -22.08 18.32 15.56
CA GLU A 107 -23.03 18.25 16.67
C GLU A 107 -23.10 16.84 17.29
N ALA A 108 -22.91 15.79 16.48
CA ALA A 108 -22.74 14.42 16.98
C ALA A 108 -21.41 14.22 17.72
N ALA A 109 -20.34 14.90 17.28
CA ALA A 109 -19.03 14.88 17.95
C ALA A 109 -19.05 15.69 19.26
N GLU A 110 -19.73 16.83 19.29
CA GLU A 110 -19.93 17.65 20.49
C GLU A 110 -20.88 16.97 21.48
N ALA A 111 -21.94 16.29 21.02
CA ALA A 111 -22.79 15.46 21.88
C ALA A 111 -22.04 14.26 22.48
N SER A 112 -21.05 13.70 21.77
CA SER A 112 -20.17 12.66 22.33
C SER A 112 -19.09 13.22 23.26
N ALA A 113 -18.67 14.48 23.10
CA ALA A 113 -17.69 15.12 23.98
C ALA A 113 -18.32 15.61 25.29
N VAL A 114 -19.56 16.13 25.26
CA VAL A 114 -20.30 16.55 26.46
C VAL A 114 -20.74 15.34 27.32
N ALA A 115 -20.91 14.17 26.71
CA ALA A 115 -21.18 12.92 27.43
C ALA A 115 -19.94 12.32 28.14
N GLU A 116 -18.73 12.79 27.83
CA GLU A 116 -17.47 12.26 28.40
C GLU A 116 -16.89 13.15 29.52
N GLU A 117 -17.39 14.37 29.74
CA GLU A 117 -16.89 15.31 30.78
C GLU A 117 -17.71 15.34 32.09
N ALA A 118 -18.67 14.43 32.28
CA ALA A 118 -19.40 14.30 33.55
C ALA A 118 -19.77 12.85 33.84
N PRO A 119 -18.82 12.01 34.25
CA PRO A 119 -18.99 11.41 35.58
C PRO A 119 -17.66 11.01 36.24
N ALA A 120 -17.21 11.78 37.24
CA ALA A 120 -16.27 11.31 38.25
C ALA A 120 -16.73 11.82 39.62
N GLU A 121 -17.18 10.87 40.46
CA GLU A 121 -17.60 11.00 41.88
C GLU A 121 -18.91 11.79 42.08
N GLU A 122 -20.00 11.23 42.61
CA GLU A 122 -20.10 10.42 43.81
C GLU A 122 -21.49 9.73 43.90
N ALA A 123 -21.59 8.74 44.78
CA ALA A 123 -22.80 8.06 45.26
C ALA A 123 -23.28 6.83 44.48
N ALA A 124 -22.48 5.78 44.57
CA ALA A 124 -23.04 4.48 44.93
C ALA A 124 -23.88 4.61 46.20
N GLN A 125 -25.21 4.41 46.11
CA GLN A 125 -26.04 3.68 47.08
C GLN A 125 -27.53 3.83 46.73
N GLU A 126 -28.04 2.76 46.12
CA GLU A 126 -29.34 2.13 46.38
C GLU A 126 -30.63 2.92 46.10
N ALA A 127 -31.63 2.42 45.41
CA ALA A 127 -31.88 1.21 44.63
C ALA A 127 -33.27 1.40 44.00
N SER A 128 -33.55 0.61 42.97
CA SER A 128 -34.89 0.15 42.59
C SER A 128 -35.73 1.00 41.62
N ALA A 129 -35.69 0.50 40.39
CA ALA A 129 -36.85 0.23 39.54
C ALA A 129 -37.01 1.16 38.32
N VAL A 130 -36.70 0.57 37.15
CA VAL A 130 -37.31 0.81 35.81
C VAL A 130 -36.43 1.46 34.71
N ALA A 131 -35.14 1.77 34.90
CA ALA A 131 -34.34 2.37 33.80
C ALA A 131 -32.96 1.74 33.50
N GLU A 132 -32.64 0.56 34.05
CA GLU A 132 -31.32 -0.10 33.92
C GLU A 132 -31.37 -1.49 33.26
N GLU A 133 -32.37 -1.80 32.43
CA GLU A 133 -32.45 -3.12 31.76
C GLU A 133 -31.85 -3.15 30.34
N ALA A 134 -31.71 -2.02 29.65
CA ALA A 134 -31.31 -2.03 28.24
C ALA A 134 -29.81 -2.38 27.97
N PRO A 135 -28.81 -1.83 28.68
CA PRO A 135 -27.40 -2.05 28.31
C PRO A 135 -26.80 -3.37 28.84
N ALA A 136 -27.27 -3.87 30.00
CA ALA A 136 -26.77 -5.12 30.58
C ALA A 136 -27.33 -6.36 29.85
N GLU A 137 -28.59 -6.31 29.41
CA GLU A 137 -29.19 -7.37 28.61
C GLU A 137 -28.55 -7.45 27.22
N GLU A 138 -28.17 -6.32 26.63
CA GLU A 138 -27.44 -6.28 25.36
C GLU A 138 -26.02 -6.85 25.48
N ALA A 139 -25.31 -6.58 26.59
CA ALA A 139 -24.00 -7.14 26.87
C ALA A 139 -24.05 -8.67 27.06
N HIS A 140 -25.01 -9.17 27.85
CA HIS A 140 -25.23 -10.61 28.03
C HIS A 140 -25.62 -11.28 26.71
N ARG A 141 -26.48 -10.64 25.90
CA ARG A 141 -26.86 -11.13 24.56
C ARG A 141 -25.66 -11.23 23.61
N LYS A 142 -24.77 -10.23 23.61
CA LYS A 142 -23.51 -10.26 22.85
C LYS A 142 -22.59 -11.38 23.32
N GLN A 143 -22.49 -11.60 24.63
CA GLN A 143 -21.65 -12.65 25.21
C GLN A 143 -22.19 -14.05 24.87
N VAL A 144 -23.50 -14.27 24.96
CA VAL A 144 -24.17 -15.52 24.56
C VAL A 144 -24.00 -15.78 23.05
N GLN A 145 -24.11 -14.75 22.20
CA GLN A 145 -23.87 -14.86 20.76
C GLN A 145 -22.41 -15.24 20.45
N LEU A 146 -21.44 -14.65 21.15
CA LEU A 146 -20.02 -14.98 20.99
C LEU A 146 -19.73 -16.42 21.41
N GLN A 147 -20.28 -16.87 22.54
CA GLN A 147 -20.14 -18.26 23.00
C GLN A 147 -20.76 -19.25 22.00
N ARG A 148 -21.94 -18.92 21.45
CA ARG A 148 -22.60 -19.73 20.41
C ARG A 148 -21.76 -19.82 19.13
N ARG A 149 -21.20 -18.69 18.66
CA ARG A 149 -20.30 -18.65 17.50
C ARG A 149 -19.05 -19.49 17.73
N HIS A 150 -18.49 -19.45 18.93
CA HIS A 150 -17.30 -20.21 19.29
C HIS A 150 -17.60 -21.73 19.33
N ARG A 151 -18.77 -22.12 19.87
CA ARG A 151 -19.24 -23.51 19.86
C ARG A 151 -19.48 -24.03 18.44
N GLN A 152 -20.12 -23.24 17.57
CA GLN A 152 -20.33 -23.58 16.16
C GLN A 152 -19.00 -23.75 15.41
N LYS A 153 -18.04 -22.85 15.62
CA LYS A 153 -16.70 -22.95 15.00
C LYS A 153 -15.96 -24.22 15.45
N LYS A 154 -16.08 -24.61 16.73
CA LYS A 154 -15.53 -25.87 17.25
C LYS A 154 -16.20 -27.09 16.61
N GLN A 155 -17.53 -27.09 16.47
CA GLN A 155 -18.26 -28.19 15.81
C GLN A 155 -17.90 -28.30 14.33
N HIS A 156 -17.82 -27.19 13.61
CA HIS A 156 -17.42 -27.16 12.21
C HIS A 156 -15.99 -27.72 12.02
N ARG A 157 -15.04 -27.29 12.85
CA ARG A 157 -13.67 -27.83 12.82
C ARG A 157 -13.65 -29.35 13.05
N LYS A 158 -14.44 -29.85 14.00
CA LYS A 158 -14.55 -31.29 14.27
C LYS A 158 -15.17 -32.04 13.08
N GLN A 159 -16.20 -31.48 12.44
CA GLN A 159 -16.84 -32.07 11.27
C GLN A 159 -15.89 -32.14 10.06
N VAL A 160 -15.12 -31.07 9.82
CA VAL A 160 -14.08 -31.04 8.77
C VAL A 160 -12.99 -32.07 9.03
N GLN A 161 -12.53 -32.22 10.29
CA GLN A 161 -11.57 -33.27 10.65
C GLN A 161 -12.12 -34.68 10.44
N LEU A 162 -13.38 -34.92 10.79
CA LEU A 162 -14.06 -36.19 10.55
C LEU A 162 -14.18 -36.47 9.06
N GLN A 163 -14.60 -35.50 8.24
CA GLN A 163 -14.68 -35.66 6.79
C GLN A 163 -13.31 -35.95 6.18
N ARG A 164 -12.24 -35.29 6.65
CA ARG A 164 -10.86 -35.59 6.24
C ARG A 164 -10.47 -37.01 6.60
N ARG A 165 -10.76 -37.49 7.82
CA ARG A 165 -10.51 -38.89 8.22
C ARG A 165 -11.30 -39.88 7.39
N HIS A 166 -12.58 -39.61 7.10
CA HIS A 166 -13.40 -40.47 6.25
C HIS A 166 -12.87 -40.50 4.81
N ARG A 167 -12.45 -39.34 4.28
CA ARG A 167 -11.83 -39.26 2.95
C ARG A 167 -10.51 -40.01 2.90
N GLN A 168 -9.65 -39.87 3.91
CA GLN A 168 -8.40 -40.61 4.02
C GLN A 168 -8.66 -42.12 4.17
N LYS A 169 -9.64 -42.53 4.97
CA LYS A 169 -10.04 -43.94 5.10
C LYS A 169 -10.57 -44.50 3.78
N LYS A 170 -11.37 -43.73 3.04
CA LYS A 170 -11.88 -44.11 1.71
C LYS A 170 -10.77 -44.19 0.66
N GLN A 171 -9.80 -43.27 0.71
CA GLN A 171 -8.63 -43.32 -0.16
C GLN A 171 -7.72 -44.51 0.20
N ALA A 172 -7.50 -44.79 1.48
CA ALA A 172 -6.72 -45.94 1.93
C ALA A 172 -7.40 -47.27 1.58
N SER A 173 -8.74 -47.36 1.67
CA SER A 173 -9.46 -48.56 1.24
C SER A 173 -9.45 -48.74 -0.28
N ALA A 174 -9.50 -47.65 -1.06
CA ALA A 174 -9.39 -47.72 -2.51
C ALA A 174 -7.98 -48.16 -2.96
N VAL A 175 -6.93 -47.65 -2.32
CA VAL A 175 -5.54 -48.08 -2.59
C VAL A 175 -5.28 -49.52 -2.14
N ALA A 176 -5.94 -49.99 -1.08
CA ALA A 176 -5.86 -51.38 -0.63
C ALA A 176 -6.64 -52.35 -1.55
N GLU A 177 -7.67 -51.88 -2.27
CA GLU A 177 -8.41 -52.66 -3.26
C GLU A 177 -7.68 -52.74 -4.60
N GLU A 178 -6.82 -51.76 -4.92
CA GLU A 178 -6.03 -51.69 -6.16
C GLU A 178 -4.67 -52.42 -6.09
N ALA A 179 -4.33 -53.01 -4.94
CA ALA A 179 -3.13 -53.82 -4.75
C ALA A 179 -3.50 -55.29 -4.43
N PRO A 180 -3.86 -56.08 -5.45
CA PRO A 180 -3.00 -57.22 -5.76
C PRO A 180 -3.02 -57.60 -7.26
N ALA A 181 -1.97 -57.26 -8.03
CA ALA A 181 -1.71 -57.88 -9.34
C ALA A 181 -0.24 -57.83 -9.81
N GLU A 182 0.75 -57.54 -8.95
CA GLU A 182 2.14 -57.44 -9.42
C GLU A 182 3.15 -57.92 -8.37
N GLU A 183 3.09 -59.21 -7.98
CA GLU A 183 4.27 -59.93 -7.47
C GLU A 183 4.01 -61.45 -7.43
N VAL A 184 4.23 -62.16 -8.54
CA VAL A 184 4.50 -63.61 -8.51
C VAL A 184 5.70 -63.90 -9.40
N ALA A 185 6.73 -64.45 -8.75
CA ALA A 185 7.82 -65.25 -9.29
C ALA A 185 8.98 -64.52 -10.02
N GLN A 186 9.88 -63.94 -9.21
CA GLN A 186 11.31 -64.09 -9.44
C GLN A 186 11.82 -65.19 -8.51
N GLU A 187 12.09 -66.38 -9.05
CA GLU A 187 13.02 -67.33 -8.44
C GLU A 187 13.78 -68.05 -9.58
N GLY A 188 15.09 -67.82 -9.65
CA GLY A 188 15.97 -68.51 -10.61
C GLY A 188 17.11 -67.65 -11.13
N ALA A 189 18.14 -67.41 -10.32
CA ALA A 189 19.52 -67.24 -10.78
C ALA A 189 20.49 -67.16 -9.57
N VAL A 190 21.03 -68.32 -9.17
CA VAL A 190 22.26 -68.41 -8.36
C VAL A 190 23.19 -69.41 -9.06
N ALA A 191 24.50 -69.10 -9.03
CA ALA A 191 25.66 -69.75 -9.69
C ALA A 191 25.94 -69.20 -11.11
N GLU A 192 27.16 -68.81 -11.51
CA GLU A 192 28.48 -69.41 -11.24
C GLU A 192 29.63 -68.45 -11.67
N GLU A 193 30.82 -68.67 -11.09
CA GLU A 193 32.18 -68.37 -11.58
C GLU A 193 32.73 -66.93 -11.78
N ALA A 194 33.72 -66.60 -10.94
CA ALA A 194 34.84 -65.70 -11.25
C ALA A 194 35.92 -66.48 -12.07
N PRO A 195 37.15 -65.97 -12.37
CA PRO A 195 37.71 -64.61 -12.32
C PRO A 195 38.55 -64.23 -13.59
N ALA A 196 39.07 -63.00 -13.67
CA ALA A 196 40.46 -62.65 -14.06
C ALA A 196 40.63 -61.39 -14.94
N ARG A 197 41.86 -60.82 -14.80
CA ARG A 197 42.59 -59.83 -15.62
C ARG A 197 42.52 -58.40 -15.07
N SER A 198 43.49 -57.92 -14.28
CA SER A 198 44.89 -57.59 -14.57
C SER A 198 45.08 -56.43 -15.57
N SER A 199 46.01 -55.52 -15.21
CA SER A 199 46.57 -54.43 -16.04
C SER A 199 45.62 -53.23 -16.21
N THR A 200 45.93 -51.95 -16.05
CA THR A 200 47.11 -51.04 -15.95
C THR A 200 46.53 -49.73 -15.35
N GLY A 201 47.20 -48.81 -14.66
CA GLY A 201 48.56 -48.29 -14.74
C GLY A 201 48.51 -46.78 -15.08
N THR A 202 49.13 -45.97 -14.21
CA THR A 202 49.40 -44.51 -14.26
C THR A 202 48.33 -43.55 -13.73
#